data_AF-A0A6M1YTH8-F1
#
_entry.id   AF-A0A6M1YTH8-F1
#
_cell.length_a   1.000
_cell.length_b   1.000
_cell.length_c   1.000
_cell.angle_alpha   90.00
_cell.angle_beta   90.00
_cell.angle_gamma   90.00
#
_symmetry.space_group_name_H-M   'P 1'
#
loop_
_entity.id
_entity.type
_entity.pdbx_description
1 polymer ?
#
loop_
_entity_poly.entity_id
_entity_poly.type
_entity_poly.pdbx_seq_one_letter_code
_entity_poly.pdbx_strand_id
1 'polypeptide(L)'
;MDLSDSSQTATEQQITTDCSGRYVYAVWRRIDDGTGENVIQTNFSSDFGITWENPNTTPTGLPPDLSDSSRDAYEPQIIIDSLGRYVYAIWRRIDAGTGKATIQTANGYKTFYPIKNLSISRN
;
A
#
# COMPACT_ATOMS: atom_id res chain seq x y z
N MET A 1 -17.51 9.20 -2.82
CA MET A 1 -16.87 7.89 -2.64
C MET A 1 -15.99 8.00 -1.42
N ASP A 2 -16.15 7.09 -0.47
CA ASP A 2 -15.21 6.96 0.65
C ASP A 2 -14.13 5.96 0.24
N LEU A 3 -12.85 6.31 0.44
CA LEU A 3 -11.72 5.49 0.00
C LEU A 3 -11.35 4.40 1.01
N SER A 4 -11.69 4.58 2.29
CA SER A 4 -11.30 3.67 3.36
C SER A 4 -12.48 2.98 4.05
N ASP A 5 -13.69 3.10 3.51
CA ASP A 5 -14.95 2.69 4.15
C ASP A 5 -15.21 3.42 5.48
N SER A 6 -16.26 4.25 5.52
CA SER A 6 -16.62 5.08 6.68
C SER A 6 -16.86 4.32 7.98
N SER A 7 -17.05 3.00 7.91
CA SER A 7 -17.26 2.15 9.09
C SER A 7 -15.95 1.71 9.76
N GLN A 8 -14.79 2.00 9.15
CA GLN A 8 -13.50 1.45 9.54
C GLN A 8 -12.50 2.54 9.96
N THR A 9 -11.54 2.15 10.80
CA THR A 9 -10.47 3.05 11.25
C THR A 9 -9.32 3.05 10.25
N ALA A 10 -9.10 4.18 9.59
CA ALA A 10 -7.95 4.42 8.72
C ALA A 10 -6.97 5.40 9.36
N THR A 11 -5.67 5.07 9.33
CA THR A 11 -4.60 5.82 9.99
C THR A 11 -3.30 5.73 9.19
N GLU A 12 -2.27 6.51 9.57
CA GLU A 12 -0.93 6.46 8.98
C GLU A 12 -0.93 6.70 7.47
N GLN A 13 -1.77 7.61 7.01
CA GLN A 13 -1.98 7.93 5.62
C GLN A 13 -0.81 8.71 5.00
N GLN A 14 -0.52 8.43 3.72
CA GLN A 14 0.36 9.23 2.88
C GLN A 14 -0.23 9.40 1.48
N ILE A 15 0.22 10.45 0.78
CA ILE A 15 -0.17 10.75 -0.60
C ILE A 15 1.02 11.27 -1.40
N THR A 16 1.07 10.98 -2.69
CA THR A 16 2.08 11.49 -3.62
C THR A 16 1.50 11.71 -5.02
N THR A 17 2.17 12.51 -5.85
CA THR A 17 1.75 12.79 -7.22
C THR A 17 2.93 12.85 -8.18
N ASP A 18 2.67 12.61 -9.47
CA ASP A 18 3.62 12.92 -10.54
C ASP A 18 3.81 14.44 -10.71
N CYS A 19 4.72 14.87 -11.59
CA CYS A 19 5.01 16.29 -11.78
C CYS A 19 3.85 17.08 -12.41
N SER A 20 2.93 16.39 -13.09
CA SER A 20 1.72 17.01 -13.63
C SER A 20 0.59 17.15 -12.60
N GLY A 21 0.66 16.39 -11.50
CA GLY A 21 -0.41 16.26 -10.52
C GLY A 21 -1.59 15.41 -10.99
N ARG A 22 -1.56 14.88 -12.22
CA ARG A 22 -2.64 14.08 -12.79
C ARG A 22 -2.73 12.70 -12.15
N TYR A 23 -1.58 12.09 -11.88
CA TYR A 23 -1.51 10.77 -11.26
C TYR A 23 -1.28 10.94 -9.77
N VAL A 24 -2.28 10.54 -8.99
CA VAL A 24 -2.28 10.69 -7.53
C VAL A 24 -2.33 9.30 -6.92
N TYR A 25 -1.50 9.05 -5.90
CA TYR A 25 -1.46 7.78 -5.19
C TYR A 25 -1.61 8.02 -3.70
N ALA A 26 -2.49 7.25 -3.06
CA ALA A 26 -2.67 7.24 -1.63
C ALA A 26 -2.34 5.87 -1.05
N VAL A 27 -1.81 5.86 0.16
CA VAL A 27 -1.57 4.64 0.95
C VAL A 27 -1.98 4.91 2.39
N TRP A 28 -2.55 3.92 3.06
CA TRP A 28 -2.96 4.03 4.46
C TRP A 28 -2.96 2.68 5.15
N ARG A 29 -2.98 2.69 6.48
CA ARG A 29 -3.23 1.53 7.32
C ARG A 29 -4.73 1.45 7.66
N ARG A 30 -5.28 0.25 7.55
CA ARG A 30 -6.67 -0.11 7.87
C ARG A 30 -6.66 -1.33 8.79
N ILE A 31 -7.66 -1.46 9.67
CA ILE A 31 -7.88 -2.69 10.43
C ILE A 31 -8.81 -3.60 9.63
N ASP A 32 -8.39 -4.82 9.33
CA ASP A 32 -9.23 -5.79 8.63
C ASP A 32 -10.35 -6.32 9.53
N ASP A 33 -11.61 -6.20 9.09
CA ASP A 33 -12.76 -6.61 9.91
C ASP A 33 -12.87 -8.14 10.06
N GLY A 34 -12.28 -8.91 9.15
CA GLY A 34 -12.30 -10.36 9.19
C GLY A 34 -11.25 -10.95 10.13
N THR A 35 -10.03 -10.39 10.12
CA THR A 35 -8.89 -10.89 10.89
C THR A 35 -8.57 -10.06 12.14
N GLY A 36 -8.94 -8.79 12.16
CA GLY A 36 -8.52 -7.80 13.16
C GLY A 36 -7.08 -7.29 12.96
N GLU A 37 -6.39 -7.74 11.91
CA GLU A 37 -5.00 -7.37 11.62
C GLU A 37 -4.91 -5.99 10.96
N ASN A 38 -3.78 -5.30 11.15
CA ASN A 38 -3.50 -4.08 10.41
C ASN A 38 -3.04 -4.40 8.99
N VAL A 39 -3.68 -3.81 7.99
CA VAL A 39 -3.42 -4.01 6.56
C VAL A 39 -3.09 -2.69 5.91
N ILE A 40 -2.09 -2.70 5.02
CA ILE A 40 -1.78 -1.56 4.17
C ILE A 40 -2.61 -1.64 2.91
N GLN A 41 -3.30 -0.56 2.61
CA GLN A 41 -4.12 -0.41 1.41
C GLN A 41 -3.58 0.72 0.54
N THR A 42 -3.85 0.65 -0.78
CA THR A 42 -3.49 1.71 -1.71
C THR A 42 -4.54 1.91 -2.79
N ASN A 43 -4.69 3.16 -3.23
CA ASN A 43 -5.60 3.53 -4.29
C ASN A 43 -4.95 4.65 -5.12
N PHE A 44 -5.36 4.81 -6.37
CA PHE A 44 -4.80 5.80 -7.26
C PHE A 44 -5.87 6.52 -8.08
N SER A 45 -5.53 7.69 -8.56
CA SER A 45 -6.33 8.50 -9.49
C SER A 45 -5.51 8.82 -10.73
N SER A 46 -6.20 8.88 -11.87
CA SER A 46 -5.62 9.30 -13.17
C SER A 46 -6.19 10.61 -13.70
N ASP A 47 -6.95 11.32 -12.86
CA ASP A 47 -7.72 12.52 -13.19
C ASP A 47 -7.70 13.57 -12.06
N PHE A 48 -6.53 13.79 -11.46
CA PHE A 48 -6.31 14.84 -10.44
C PHE A 48 -7.11 14.62 -9.14
N GLY A 49 -7.37 13.36 -8.78
CA GLY A 49 -8.08 13.00 -7.56
C GLY A 49 -9.60 13.10 -7.65
N ILE A 50 -10.17 13.29 -8.85
CA ILE A 50 -11.62 13.35 -9.07
C ILE A 50 -12.24 11.95 -8.95
N THR A 51 -11.63 10.95 -9.59
CA THR A 51 -12.00 9.54 -9.49
C THR A 51 -10.82 8.71 -8.99
N TRP A 52 -11.15 7.62 -8.29
CA TRP A 52 -10.18 6.73 -7.67
C TRP A 52 -10.45 5.30 -8.11
N GLU A 53 -9.38 4.57 -8.41
CA GLU A 53 -9.36 3.24 -8.99
C GLU A 53 -8.54 2.29 -8.13
N ASN A 54 -9.13 1.13 -7.83
CA ASN A 54 -8.42 0.06 -7.14
C ASN A 54 -7.24 -0.46 -8.00
N PRO A 55 -6.00 -0.46 -7.50
CA PRO A 55 -4.88 -1.06 -8.21
C PRO A 55 -4.95 -2.57 -8.14
N ASN A 56 -4.37 -3.27 -9.11
CA ASN A 56 -4.13 -4.70 -8.97
C ASN A 56 -3.02 -4.92 -7.93
N THR A 57 -3.31 -5.66 -6.87
CA THR A 57 -2.32 -6.03 -5.86
C THR A 57 -2.18 -7.54 -5.86
N THR A 58 -0.97 -8.02 -6.15
CA THR A 58 -0.65 -9.45 -6.11
C THR A 58 0.60 -9.65 -5.27
N PRO A 59 0.74 -10.76 -4.53
CA PRO A 59 -0.20 -11.87 -4.33
C PRO A 59 -1.17 -11.70 -3.14
N THR A 60 -1.24 -10.52 -2.51
CA THR A 60 -1.80 -10.32 -1.16
C THR A 60 -3.31 -10.45 -1.03
N GLY A 61 -4.10 -10.26 -2.08
CA GLY A 61 -5.55 -10.40 -2.00
C GLY A 61 -6.33 -9.52 -2.98
N LEU A 62 -7.56 -9.20 -2.60
CA LEU A 62 -8.47 -8.33 -3.36
C LEU A 62 -8.02 -6.87 -3.23
N PRO A 63 -8.00 -6.10 -4.33
CA PRO A 63 -7.79 -4.66 -4.26
C PRO A 63 -8.73 -4.00 -3.25
N PRO A 64 -8.28 -3.04 -2.42
CA PRO A 64 -7.02 -2.28 -2.52
C PRO A 64 -5.86 -2.78 -1.64
N ASP A 65 -5.89 -4.01 -1.12
CA ASP A 65 -4.92 -4.48 -0.12
C ASP A 65 -3.51 -4.69 -0.71
N LEU A 66 -2.55 -3.89 -0.23
CA LEU A 66 -1.15 -3.93 -0.62
C LEU A 66 -0.32 -4.88 0.24
N SER A 67 -0.71 -5.10 1.50
CA SER A 67 -0.10 -6.11 2.38
C SER A 67 -1.00 -7.33 2.57
N ASP A 68 -0.43 -8.44 3.06
CA ASP A 68 -1.15 -9.68 3.37
C ASP A 68 -2.10 -9.46 4.56
N SER A 69 -3.40 -9.73 4.39
CA SER A 69 -4.41 -9.50 5.42
C SER A 69 -4.35 -10.45 6.61
N SER A 70 -3.54 -11.51 6.53
CA SER A 70 -3.28 -12.43 7.64
C SER A 70 -2.17 -11.95 8.58
N ARG A 71 -1.59 -10.77 8.32
CA ARG A 71 -0.39 -10.27 8.99
C ARG A 71 -0.45 -8.77 9.19
N ASP A 72 -0.25 -8.38 10.43
CA ASP A 72 -0.01 -7.02 10.85
C ASP A 72 1.04 -6.27 10.02
N ALA A 73 0.63 -5.11 9.52
CA ALA A 73 1.43 -4.20 8.73
C ALA A 73 1.19 -2.72 9.13
N TYR A 74 2.26 -1.94 9.09
CA TYR A 74 2.34 -0.62 9.72
C TYR A 74 3.18 0.35 8.90
N GLU A 75 2.99 1.64 9.18
CA GLU A 75 3.85 2.75 8.78
C GLU A 75 4.11 2.77 7.27
N PRO A 76 3.06 2.79 6.43
CA PRO A 76 3.27 2.78 5.00
C PRO A 76 3.94 4.07 4.53
N GLN A 77 4.77 3.95 3.52
CA GLN A 77 5.31 5.07 2.78
C GLN A 77 5.13 4.88 1.28
N ILE A 78 4.94 5.97 0.54
CA ILE A 78 4.77 5.94 -0.91
C ILE A 78 5.51 7.08 -1.61
N ILE A 79 6.16 6.77 -2.74
CA ILE A 79 6.80 7.74 -3.63
C ILE A 79 6.47 7.40 -5.09
N ILE A 80 6.58 8.40 -5.96
CA ILE A 80 6.42 8.24 -7.41
C ILE A 80 7.51 9.00 -8.16
N ASP A 81 7.93 8.50 -9.32
CA ASP A 81 8.79 9.25 -10.22
C ASP A 81 8.05 10.45 -10.82
N SER A 82 8.81 11.42 -11.33
CA SER A 82 8.24 12.64 -11.89
C SER A 82 7.27 12.38 -13.05
N LEU A 83 7.41 11.26 -13.76
CA LEU A 83 6.60 10.91 -14.93
C LEU A 83 5.39 10.03 -14.60
N GLY A 84 5.19 9.67 -13.33
CA GLY A 84 4.07 8.86 -12.90
C GLY A 84 4.12 7.39 -13.34
N ARG A 85 5.29 6.88 -13.74
CA ARG A 85 5.49 5.52 -14.27
C ARG A 85 5.94 4.53 -13.22
N TYR A 86 6.69 4.99 -12.22
CA TYR A 86 7.27 4.17 -11.17
C TYR A 86 6.81 4.67 -9.82
N VAL A 87 5.86 3.94 -9.24
CA VAL A 87 5.42 4.13 -7.86
C VAL A 87 6.10 3.08 -7.02
N TYR A 88 6.59 3.47 -5.85
CA TYR A 88 7.17 2.56 -4.87
C TYR A 88 6.45 2.77 -3.55
N ALA A 89 6.02 1.67 -2.96
CA ALA A 89 5.49 1.65 -1.61
C ALA A 89 6.37 0.76 -0.74
N ILE A 90 6.53 1.15 0.53
CA ILE A 90 7.15 0.34 1.56
C ILE A 90 6.29 0.34 2.81
N TRP A 91 6.39 -0.71 3.60
CA TRP A 91 5.71 -0.82 4.89
C TRP A 91 6.46 -1.77 5.81
N ARG A 92 6.22 -1.64 7.11
CA ARG A 92 6.68 -2.58 8.12
C ARG A 92 5.69 -3.73 8.23
N ARG A 93 6.16 -4.97 8.22
CA ARG A 93 5.36 -6.20 8.35
C ARG A 93 5.80 -7.01 9.56
N ILE A 94 4.87 -7.56 10.31
CA ILE A 94 5.16 -8.45 11.45
C ILE A 94 5.11 -9.92 11.01
N ASP A 95 6.21 -10.61 11.26
CA ASP A 95 6.43 -11.99 10.89
C ASP A 95 5.66 -12.96 11.79
N ALA A 96 4.64 -13.62 11.20
CA ALA A 96 3.85 -14.66 11.85
C ALA A 96 4.76 -15.70 12.55
N GLY A 97 4.44 -16.01 13.79
CA GLY A 97 5.17 -16.98 14.62
C GLY A 97 6.49 -16.50 15.22
N THR A 98 7.09 -15.41 14.72
CA THR A 98 8.38 -14.89 15.27
C THR A 98 8.26 -13.51 15.90
N GLY A 99 7.23 -12.74 15.56
CA GLY A 99 7.07 -11.35 15.99
C GLY A 99 8.13 -10.40 15.41
N LYS A 100 8.98 -10.87 14.50
CA LYS A 100 10.02 -10.03 13.88
C LYS A 100 9.41 -9.05 12.91
N ALA A 101 9.84 -7.79 12.97
CA ALA A 101 9.50 -6.80 11.97
C ALA A 101 10.42 -6.94 10.75
N THR A 102 9.83 -7.07 9.56
CA THR A 102 10.51 -6.95 8.27
C THR A 102 10.00 -5.70 7.55
N ILE A 103 10.80 -5.16 6.62
CA ILE A 103 10.32 -4.13 5.70
C ILE A 103 9.95 -4.81 4.39
N GLN A 104 8.77 -4.51 3.87
CA GLN A 104 8.33 -4.97 2.56
C GLN A 104 8.28 -3.80 1.58
N THR A 105 8.39 -4.13 0.30
CA THR A 105 8.24 -3.16 -0.79
C THR A 105 7.42 -3.75 -1.93
N ALA A 106 6.65 -2.89 -2.59
CA ALA A 106 6.02 -3.15 -3.88
C ALA A 106 6.22 -1.96 -4.80
N ASN A 107 6.18 -2.22 -6.09
CA ASN A 107 6.27 -1.17 -7.10
C ASN A 107 5.29 -1.38 -8.24
N GLY A 108 4.83 -0.28 -8.82
CA GLY A 108 4.11 -0.28 -10.09
C GLY A 108 2.99 0.75 -10.18
N TYR A 109 2.52 0.98 -11.40
CA TYR A 109 1.61 2.08 -11.72
C TYR A 109 0.13 1.71 -11.47
N LYS A 110 -0.35 0.64 -12.10
CA LYS A 110 -1.70 0.06 -11.90
C LYS A 110 -1.68 -1.32 -11.26
N THR A 111 -0.48 -1.89 -11.14
CA THR A 111 -0.26 -3.21 -10.56
C THR A 111 0.93 -3.09 -9.63
N PHE A 112 0.73 -3.28 -8.34
CA PHE A 112 1.81 -3.28 -7.35
C PHE A 112 2.33 -4.70 -7.20
N TYR A 113 3.39 -5.02 -7.96
CA TYR A 113 4.02 -6.33 -7.98
C TYR A 113 5.46 -6.24 -8.54
N PRO A 114 6.41 -7.05 -8.05
CA PRO A 114 6.29 -8.01 -6.95
C PRO A 114 6.38 -7.38 -5.56
N ILE A 115 5.80 -8.04 -4.57
CA ILE A 115 6.04 -7.75 -3.16
C ILE A 115 7.32 -8.47 -2.72
N LYS A 116 8.26 -7.73 -2.13
CA LYS A 116 9.55 -8.26 -1.68
C LYS A 116 9.86 -7.84 -0.25
N ASN A 117 10.59 -8.68 0.48
CA ASN A 117 11.22 -8.27 1.73
C ASN A 117 12.51 -7.49 1.42
N LEU A 118 12.62 -6.28 1.98
CA LEU A 118 13.85 -5.51 2.04
C LEU A 118 14.65 -6.00 3.24
N SER A 119 15.41 -7.09 3.05
CA SER A 119 16.40 -7.56 4.01
C SER A 119 17.81 -7.45 3.41
N ILE A 120 18.77 -7.12 4.26
CA ILE A 120 20.19 -7.23 3.90
C ILE A 120 20.60 -8.69 4.18
N SER A 121 20.94 -9.44 3.15
CA SER A 121 21.65 -10.71 3.33
C SER A 121 23.05 -10.41 3.87
N ARG A 122 23.33 -10.81 5.11
CA ARG A 122 24.72 -10.88 5.58
C ARG A 122 25.36 -12.07 4.87
N ASN A 123 26.21 -11.79 3.88
CA ASN A 123 27.12 -12.79 3.30
C ASN A 123 28.18 -13.19 4.33
#